data_AF-A0A6M3IJS1-F1
#
_entry.id   AF-A0A6M3IJS1-F1
#
_cell.length_a   1.000
_cell.length_b   1.000
_cell.length_c   1.000
_cell.angle_alpha   90.00
_cell.angle_beta   90.00
_cell.angle_gamma   90.00
#
_symmetry.space_group_name_H-M   'P 1'
#
loop_
_entity.id
_entity.type
_entity.pdbx_description
1 polymer ?
#
loop_
_entity_poly.entity_id
_entity_poly.type
_entity_poly.pdbx_seq_one_letter_code
_entity_poly.pdbx_strand_id
1 'polypeptide(L)'
;MPGHSEAFKMYQSAISQKPHKATTGTLTIDRYGCVIPVDTTAGAAALTLARPTKAGIVGGIVLTVDGGDLTLTVTGGYNAGAETVIVFADAGDFLMVYSIDVGGTYYWRVVSQEGTSVSDLAVTAGAGITAAADNIASSVTKIGSLYKTTIVIDIDGLHSSTTLGDIIGGTGLASCHIGQITAASCGTIFAGQVECIEAPVGGDADIDLYCATLGTGTEDTAIGDLEEDALLAAASTWTAGAVHPLTAYPPTTEFLYLTVGAGGTAASYTAGILKIELWGK
;
A
#
# COMPACT_ATOMS: atom_id res chain seq x y z
N MET A 1 35.02 29.10 -30.19
CA MET A 1 34.48 28.32 -29.06
C MET A 1 33.05 28.77 -28.86
N PRO A 2 32.06 27.86 -28.77
CA PRO A 2 30.70 28.26 -28.42
C PRO A 2 30.74 28.97 -27.07
N GLY A 3 30.05 30.11 -26.93
CA GLY A 3 29.99 30.83 -25.65
C GLY A 3 29.37 29.95 -24.57
N HIS A 4 29.78 30.15 -23.30
CA HIS A 4 29.33 29.37 -22.14
C HIS A 4 27.80 29.17 -22.06
N SER A 5 26.98 30.10 -22.59
CA SER A 5 25.52 29.95 -22.65
C SER A 5 25.03 28.91 -23.66
N GLU A 6 25.73 28.72 -24.78
CA GLU A 6 25.35 27.74 -25.81
C GLU A 6 25.73 26.33 -25.40
N ALA A 7 26.85 26.16 -24.68
CA ALA A 7 27.19 24.89 -24.02
C ALA A 7 26.14 24.52 -22.95
N PHE A 8 25.67 25.50 -22.16
CA PHE A 8 24.63 25.27 -21.15
C PHE A 8 23.28 24.88 -21.76
N LYS A 9 22.84 25.55 -22.84
CA LYS A 9 21.61 25.18 -23.58
C LYS A 9 21.71 23.80 -24.26
N MET A 10 22.89 23.43 -24.76
CA MET A 10 23.12 22.07 -25.29
C MET A 10 22.99 21.02 -24.19
N TYR A 11 23.52 21.26 -23.00
CA TYR A 11 23.34 20.35 -21.86
C TYR A 11 21.88 20.28 -21.39
N GLN A 12 21.18 21.43 -21.30
CA GLN A 12 19.79 21.47 -20.85
C GLN A 12 18.83 20.78 -21.83
N SER A 13 19.02 20.96 -23.14
CA SER A 13 18.24 20.26 -24.18
C SER A 13 18.54 18.76 -24.28
N ALA A 14 19.69 18.31 -23.78
CA ALA A 14 20.05 16.89 -23.74
C ALA A 14 19.36 16.11 -22.60
N ILE A 15 18.86 16.81 -21.58
CA ILE A 15 18.37 16.23 -20.31
C ILE A 15 16.84 16.19 -20.24
N SER A 16 16.12 17.12 -20.87
CA SER A 16 14.64 17.11 -20.89
C SER A 16 14.10 16.68 -22.25
N GLN A 17 13.27 15.64 -22.29
CA GLN A 17 12.48 15.33 -23.49
C GLN A 17 11.31 16.30 -23.64
N LYS A 18 10.76 16.40 -24.86
CA LYS A 18 9.50 17.12 -25.08
C LYS A 18 8.37 16.41 -24.31
N PRO A 19 7.36 17.14 -23.81
CA PRO A 19 6.22 16.54 -23.15
C PRO A 19 5.54 15.46 -23.99
N HIS A 20 5.31 14.29 -23.38
CA HIS A 20 4.51 13.23 -23.94
C HIS A 20 3.03 13.51 -23.66
N LYS A 21 2.23 13.63 -24.72
CA LYS A 21 0.80 14.03 -24.64
C LYS A 21 -0.17 12.96 -25.14
N ALA A 22 0.34 11.82 -25.60
CA ALA A 22 -0.52 10.74 -26.06
C ALA A 22 -1.05 9.97 -24.86
N THR A 23 -2.31 9.53 -24.93
CA THR A 23 -2.94 8.69 -23.89
C THR A 23 -2.50 7.23 -23.97
N THR A 24 -1.80 6.82 -25.04
CA THR A 24 -1.21 5.49 -25.19
C THR A 24 0.15 5.58 -25.89
N GLY A 25 1.02 4.60 -25.67
CA GLY A 25 2.29 4.49 -26.36
C GLY A 25 3.44 4.01 -25.49
N THR A 26 4.65 4.17 -26.01
CA THR A 26 5.88 3.68 -25.37
C THR A 26 6.80 4.84 -25.04
N LEU A 27 7.24 4.90 -23.78
CA LEU A 27 8.29 5.79 -23.29
C LEU A 27 9.64 5.08 -23.35
N THR A 28 10.69 5.83 -23.73
CA THR A 28 12.06 5.32 -23.82
C THR A 28 13.03 6.30 -23.16
N ILE A 29 13.80 5.79 -22.21
CA ILE A 29 14.93 6.50 -21.58
C ILE A 29 16.20 5.97 -22.23
N ASP A 30 16.75 6.74 -23.18
CA ASP A 30 17.90 6.37 -24.00
C ASP A 30 19.23 6.98 -23.50
N ARG A 31 19.13 7.98 -22.62
CA ARG A 31 20.24 8.81 -22.15
C ARG A 31 20.22 8.99 -20.65
N TYR A 32 21.42 9.11 -20.08
CA TYR A 32 21.60 9.34 -18.65
C TYR A 32 21.06 10.72 -18.25
N GLY A 33 20.34 10.76 -17.14
CA GLY A 33 19.72 11.96 -16.57
C GLY A 33 18.46 12.42 -17.31
N CYS A 34 17.99 11.69 -18.32
CA CYS A 34 16.83 12.08 -19.11
C CYS A 34 15.57 12.14 -18.24
N VAL A 35 14.83 13.24 -18.31
CA VAL A 35 13.49 13.39 -17.71
C VAL A 35 12.43 13.46 -18.81
N ILE A 36 11.40 12.64 -18.67
CA ILE A 36 10.24 12.59 -19.57
C ILE A 36 9.06 13.28 -18.88
N PRO A 37 8.72 14.51 -19.27
CA PRO A 37 7.48 15.12 -18.82
C PRO A 37 6.29 14.46 -19.51
N VAL A 38 5.26 14.11 -18.75
CA VAL A 38 3.99 13.58 -19.24
C VAL A 38 2.90 14.61 -18.95
N ASP A 39 1.99 14.78 -19.91
CA ASP A 39 0.88 15.72 -19.85
C ASP A 39 -0.40 14.95 -20.24
N THR A 40 -1.29 14.76 -19.26
CA THR A 40 -2.54 14.01 -19.42
C THR A 40 -3.75 14.92 -19.66
N THR A 41 -3.56 16.15 -20.18
CA THR A 41 -4.68 17.05 -20.53
C THR A 41 -5.72 16.38 -21.46
N ALA A 42 -5.31 15.36 -22.22
CA ALA A 42 -6.19 14.58 -23.08
C ALA A 42 -7.03 13.50 -22.35
N GLY A 43 -6.98 13.46 -21.01
CA GLY A 43 -7.58 12.42 -20.17
C GLY A 43 -6.55 11.42 -19.65
N ALA A 44 -7.04 10.47 -18.84
CA ALA A 44 -6.23 9.39 -18.28
C ALA A 44 -5.40 8.67 -19.36
N ALA A 45 -4.13 8.36 -19.03
CA ALA A 45 -3.16 7.81 -19.97
C ALA A 45 -2.66 6.42 -19.52
N ALA A 46 -2.45 5.53 -20.47
CA ALA A 46 -1.89 4.20 -20.29
C ALA A 46 -0.62 4.05 -21.14
N LEU A 47 0.54 4.27 -20.54
CA LEU A 47 1.84 4.27 -21.23
C LEU A 47 2.69 3.07 -20.83
N THR A 48 3.59 2.64 -21.71
CA THR A 48 4.55 1.58 -21.43
C THR A 48 5.96 2.14 -21.35
N LEU A 49 6.66 1.96 -20.23
CA LEU A 49 8.11 2.19 -20.18
C LEU A 49 8.83 0.98 -20.80
N ALA A 50 9.53 1.21 -21.90
CA ALA A 50 10.30 0.18 -22.58
C ALA A 50 11.43 -0.35 -21.69
N ARG A 51 11.83 -1.60 -21.94
CA ARG A 51 12.98 -2.21 -21.27
C ARG A 51 14.25 -1.38 -21.57
N PRO A 52 15.18 -1.22 -20.60
CA PRO A 52 16.44 -0.55 -20.88
C PRO A 52 17.26 -1.31 -21.92
N THR A 53 18.08 -0.58 -22.69
CA THR A 53 18.97 -1.16 -23.71
C THR A 53 20.38 -1.44 -23.20
N LYS A 54 20.74 -0.91 -22.02
CA LYS A 54 22.01 -1.11 -21.33
C LYS A 54 21.88 -0.74 -19.85
N ALA A 55 22.71 -1.33 -19.00
CA ALA A 55 22.82 -0.96 -17.60
C ALA A 55 23.47 0.42 -17.38
N GLY A 56 23.25 1.02 -16.21
CA GLY A 56 23.91 2.25 -15.78
C GLY A 56 23.19 3.55 -16.18
N ILE A 57 22.01 3.47 -16.81
CA ILE A 57 21.20 4.65 -17.14
C ILE A 57 20.36 5.04 -15.93
N VAL A 58 20.41 6.31 -15.53
CA VAL A 58 19.41 6.95 -14.65
C VAL A 58 18.47 7.80 -15.52
N GLY A 59 17.18 7.78 -15.24
CA GLY A 59 16.22 8.71 -15.86
C GLY A 59 14.98 8.88 -15.00
N GLY A 60 14.15 9.85 -15.37
CA GLY A 60 12.94 10.21 -14.63
C GLY A 60 11.72 10.38 -15.50
N ILE A 61 10.55 10.23 -14.89
CA ILE A 61 9.23 10.50 -15.46
C ILE A 61 8.50 11.40 -14.48
N VAL A 62 7.87 12.45 -14.97
CA VAL A 62 7.10 13.39 -14.14
C VAL A 62 5.75 13.65 -14.79
N LEU A 63 4.67 13.54 -14.02
CA LEU A 63 3.36 14.00 -14.44
C LEU A 63 3.32 15.53 -14.27
N THR A 64 3.41 16.27 -15.36
CA THR A 64 3.54 17.73 -15.34
C THR A 64 2.21 18.47 -15.45
N VAL A 65 1.21 17.81 -16.01
CA VAL A 65 -0.15 18.34 -16.14
C VAL A 65 -1.10 17.19 -15.91
N ASP A 66 -2.06 17.40 -15.02
CA ASP A 66 -3.08 16.43 -14.68
C ASP A 66 -4.42 16.78 -15.38
N GLY A 67 -4.83 15.90 -16.29
CA GLY A 67 -6.20 15.82 -16.79
C GLY A 67 -6.83 14.43 -16.57
N GLY A 68 -6.22 13.62 -15.69
CA GLY A 68 -6.53 12.23 -15.38
C GLY A 68 -5.25 11.41 -15.16
N ASP A 69 -5.38 10.34 -14.38
CA ASP A 69 -4.27 9.49 -13.93
C ASP A 69 -3.41 8.94 -15.08
N LEU A 70 -2.10 8.86 -14.82
CA LEU A 70 -1.16 8.11 -15.68
C LEU A 70 -0.93 6.72 -15.09
N THR A 71 -1.36 5.69 -15.81
CA THR A 71 -0.96 4.30 -15.59
C THR A 71 0.27 3.97 -16.43
N LEU A 72 1.42 3.76 -15.80
CA LEU A 72 2.68 3.39 -16.41
C LEU A 72 2.96 1.89 -16.25
N THR A 73 3.05 1.17 -17.37
CA THR A 73 3.47 -0.24 -17.40
C THR A 73 4.96 -0.37 -17.71
N VAL A 74 5.76 -0.85 -16.77
CA VAL A 74 7.21 -1.08 -16.93
C VAL A 74 7.49 -2.47 -17.49
N THR A 75 8.09 -2.50 -18.68
CA THR A 75 8.40 -3.75 -19.38
C THR A 75 9.45 -4.56 -18.62
N GLY A 76 9.09 -5.75 -18.14
CA GLY A 76 9.96 -6.64 -17.35
C GLY A 76 9.98 -6.32 -15.85
N GLY A 77 9.22 -5.31 -15.43
CA GLY A 77 9.04 -4.93 -14.04
C GLY A 77 10.13 -4.00 -13.49
N TYR A 78 9.80 -3.35 -12.37
CA TYR A 78 10.59 -2.26 -11.79
C TYR A 78 11.20 -2.58 -10.41
N ASN A 79 10.95 -3.77 -9.85
CA ASN A 79 11.52 -4.21 -8.58
C ASN A 79 11.84 -5.72 -8.59
N ALA A 80 12.24 -6.26 -7.44
CA ALA A 80 12.55 -7.69 -7.29
C ALA A 80 11.31 -8.59 -7.35
N GLY A 81 10.14 -8.06 -6.99
CA GLY A 81 8.85 -8.75 -7.11
C GLY A 81 8.31 -8.82 -8.55
N ALA A 82 9.03 -8.23 -9.52
CA ALA A 82 8.64 -8.12 -10.91
C ALA A 82 7.30 -7.39 -11.13
N GLU A 83 6.95 -6.47 -10.24
CA GLU A 83 5.79 -5.58 -10.41
C GLU A 83 5.97 -4.71 -11.65
N THR A 84 4.89 -4.48 -12.37
CA THR A 84 4.92 -3.84 -13.69
C THR A 84 4.10 -2.57 -13.79
N VAL A 85 3.19 -2.27 -12.85
CA VAL A 85 2.30 -1.10 -12.97
C VAL A 85 2.64 -0.06 -11.90
N ILE A 86 2.71 1.21 -12.32
CA ILE A 86 2.89 2.39 -11.48
C ILE A 86 1.82 3.41 -11.88
N VAL A 87 1.10 3.97 -10.92
CA VAL A 87 0.11 5.04 -11.15
C VAL A 87 0.65 6.37 -10.62
N PHE A 88 0.45 7.44 -11.38
CA PHE A 88 0.65 8.83 -11.00
C PHE A 88 -0.75 9.47 -11.00
N ALA A 89 -1.17 10.03 -9.88
CA ALA A 89 -2.51 10.56 -9.67
C ALA A 89 -2.54 12.08 -9.91
N ASP A 90 -1.49 12.80 -9.53
CA ASP A 90 -1.50 14.26 -9.47
C ASP A 90 -0.34 14.90 -10.22
N ALA A 91 -0.54 16.15 -10.65
CA ALA A 91 0.52 16.95 -11.24
C ALA A 91 1.62 17.22 -10.20
N GLY A 92 2.84 16.82 -10.51
CA GLY A 92 4.00 16.88 -9.60
C GLY A 92 4.55 15.51 -9.25
N ASP A 93 3.74 14.44 -9.39
CA ASP A 93 4.18 13.07 -9.15
C ASP A 93 5.40 12.74 -10.01
N PHE A 94 6.42 12.15 -9.39
CA PHE A 94 7.66 11.82 -10.08
C PHE A 94 8.19 10.44 -9.72
N LEU A 95 8.89 9.87 -10.70
CA LEU A 95 9.59 8.60 -10.59
C LEU A 95 11.01 8.77 -11.12
N MET A 96 11.99 8.24 -10.39
CA MET A 96 13.36 8.06 -10.85
C MET A 96 13.69 6.57 -10.93
N VAL A 97 14.24 6.16 -12.08
CA VAL A 97 14.63 4.78 -12.34
C VAL A 97 16.11 4.66 -12.69
N TYR A 98 16.71 3.54 -12.31
CA TYR A 98 18.07 3.14 -12.65
C TYR A 98 18.07 1.80 -13.38
N SER A 99 18.82 1.70 -14.48
CA SER A 99 18.94 0.45 -15.22
C SER A 99 20.04 -0.43 -14.64
N ILE A 100 19.70 -1.69 -14.37
CA ILE A 100 20.63 -2.72 -13.90
C ILE A 100 20.69 -3.90 -14.89
N ASP A 101 21.78 -4.67 -14.83
CA ASP A 101 21.90 -5.97 -15.48
C ASP A 101 21.64 -7.08 -14.46
N VAL A 102 20.71 -7.97 -14.77
CA VAL A 102 20.46 -9.20 -14.04
C VAL A 102 20.58 -10.37 -15.02
N GLY A 103 21.70 -11.09 -14.96
CA GLY A 103 21.92 -12.29 -15.75
C GLY A 103 21.89 -12.06 -17.27
N GLY A 104 22.33 -10.89 -17.75
CA GLY A 104 22.33 -10.49 -19.16
C GLY A 104 21.02 -9.86 -19.63
N THR A 105 20.05 -9.67 -18.73
CA THR A 105 18.79 -8.98 -19.01
C THR A 105 18.73 -7.67 -18.25
N TYR A 106 18.43 -6.58 -18.94
CA TYR A 106 18.32 -5.26 -18.31
C TYR A 106 16.93 -5.00 -17.74
N TYR A 107 16.91 -4.42 -16.53
CA TYR A 107 15.70 -4.04 -15.83
C TYR A 107 15.77 -2.61 -15.32
N TRP A 108 14.62 -1.96 -15.18
CA TRP A 108 14.52 -0.74 -14.40
C TRP A 108 14.42 -1.09 -12.91
N ARG A 109 15.01 -0.24 -12.08
CA ARG A 109 14.82 -0.23 -10.63
C ARG A 109 14.41 1.17 -10.22
N VAL A 110 13.31 1.27 -9.49
CA VAL A 110 12.94 2.55 -8.88
C VAL A 110 13.97 2.90 -7.81
N VAL A 111 14.48 4.13 -7.86
CA VAL A 111 15.50 4.64 -6.92
C VAL A 111 15.04 5.85 -6.12
N SER A 112 14.00 6.54 -6.57
CA SER A 112 13.29 7.59 -5.84
C SER A 112 11.92 7.75 -6.47
N GLN A 113 10.92 8.07 -5.66
CA GLN A 113 9.56 8.32 -6.13
C GLN A 113 8.85 9.26 -5.15
N GLU A 114 7.91 10.04 -5.62
CA GLU A 114 6.98 10.84 -4.82
C GLU A 114 5.62 10.83 -5.52
N GLY A 115 4.55 10.59 -4.77
CA GLY A 115 3.18 10.58 -5.29
C GLY A 115 2.85 9.41 -6.21
N THR A 116 3.68 8.36 -6.29
CA THR A 116 3.41 7.21 -7.18
C THR A 116 2.96 5.97 -6.42
N SER A 117 2.31 5.02 -7.11
CA SER A 117 1.90 3.73 -6.53
C SER A 117 3.05 2.70 -6.38
N VAL A 118 4.31 3.09 -6.56
CA VAL A 118 5.45 2.20 -6.26
C VAL A 118 5.45 1.95 -4.77
N SER A 119 5.09 0.73 -4.37
CA SER A 119 4.91 0.34 -2.99
C SER A 119 6.13 0.72 -2.13
N ASP A 120 5.96 1.79 -1.34
CA ASP A 120 6.21 1.70 0.08
C ASP A 120 5.53 0.42 0.54
N LEU A 121 6.28 -0.52 1.12
CA LEU A 121 5.81 -1.85 1.50
C LEU A 121 4.67 -1.70 2.53
N ALA A 122 3.47 -1.32 2.16
CA ALA A 122 2.36 -1.03 3.05
C ALA A 122 1.22 -1.99 2.70
N VAL A 123 0.38 -2.28 3.68
CA VAL A 123 -0.83 -3.06 3.46
C VAL A 123 -2.01 -2.10 3.29
N THR A 124 -2.85 -2.36 2.31
CA THR A 124 -3.99 -1.51 1.99
C THR A 124 -5.25 -2.05 2.65
N ALA A 125 -5.96 -1.21 3.39
CA ALA A 125 -7.26 -1.55 3.94
C ALA A 125 -8.35 -1.51 2.85
N GLY A 126 -9.44 -2.22 3.08
CA GLY A 126 -10.57 -2.24 2.17
C GLY A 126 -11.50 -1.04 2.38
N ALA A 127 -12.39 -0.85 1.40
CA ALA A 127 -13.29 0.31 1.39
C ALA A 127 -14.21 0.40 2.62
N GLY A 128 -14.52 -0.74 3.25
CA GLY A 128 -15.31 -0.78 4.48
C GLY A 128 -14.60 -0.15 5.69
N ILE A 129 -13.28 0.01 5.63
CA ILE A 129 -12.49 0.74 6.63
C ILE A 129 -12.24 2.17 6.17
N THR A 130 -11.71 2.36 4.96
CA THR A 130 -11.23 3.68 4.48
C THR A 130 -12.36 4.66 4.15
N ALA A 131 -13.57 4.17 3.86
CA ALA A 131 -14.71 5.06 3.61
C ALA A 131 -15.35 5.60 4.90
N ALA A 132 -15.07 4.98 6.05
CA ALA A 132 -15.64 5.38 7.34
C ALA A 132 -14.83 6.50 8.03
N ALA A 133 -13.55 6.67 7.66
CA ALA A 133 -12.66 7.83 7.81
C ALA A 133 -11.21 7.37 7.47
N ASP A 134 -10.28 8.29 7.19
CA ASP A 134 -8.85 8.00 6.89
C ASP A 134 -8.07 7.60 8.16
N ASN A 135 -8.54 6.55 8.83
CA ASN A 135 -8.14 6.21 10.18
C ASN A 135 -7.06 5.13 10.26
N ILE A 136 -6.44 4.79 9.13
CA ILE A 136 -5.47 3.70 9.09
C ILE A 136 -4.16 4.12 8.46
N ALA A 137 -3.07 3.77 9.12
CA ALA A 137 -1.72 3.90 8.60
C ALA A 137 -1.02 2.54 8.69
N SER A 138 -0.31 2.16 7.64
CA SER A 138 0.48 0.95 7.66
C SER A 138 1.86 1.15 7.02
N SER A 139 2.82 0.35 7.47
CA SER A 139 4.14 0.28 6.86
C SER A 139 4.74 -1.09 7.11
N VAL A 140 5.61 -1.52 6.20
CA VAL A 140 6.45 -2.69 6.35
C VAL A 140 7.87 -2.24 6.14
N THR A 141 8.71 -2.54 7.12
CA THR A 141 10.15 -2.29 7.04
C THR A 141 10.86 -3.62 6.92
N LYS A 142 11.80 -3.72 5.97
CA LYS A 142 12.66 -4.88 5.83
C LYS A 142 14.06 -4.60 6.37
N ILE A 143 14.52 -5.43 7.31
CA ILE A 143 15.86 -5.37 7.91
C ILE A 143 16.54 -6.72 7.66
N GLY A 144 17.39 -6.78 6.63
CA GLY A 144 17.96 -8.05 6.18
C GLY A 144 16.88 -8.98 5.63
N SER A 145 16.71 -10.16 6.23
CA SER A 145 15.61 -11.08 5.90
C SER A 145 14.35 -10.85 6.74
N LEU A 146 14.41 -10.03 7.79
CA LEU A 146 13.27 -9.78 8.67
C LEU A 146 12.37 -8.70 8.06
N TYR A 147 11.08 -8.98 8.03
CA TYR A 147 10.03 -8.02 7.74
C TYR A 147 9.34 -7.63 9.05
N LYS A 148 9.07 -6.34 9.23
CA LYS A 148 8.23 -5.81 10.32
C LYS A 148 7.08 -5.04 9.71
N THR A 149 5.88 -5.61 9.76
CA THR A 149 4.63 -4.94 9.37
C THR A 149 4.06 -4.25 10.60
N THR A 150 3.71 -2.97 10.47
CA THR A 150 3.03 -2.17 11.49
C THR A 150 1.76 -1.62 10.89
N ILE A 151 0.62 -1.85 11.53
CA ILE A 151 -0.68 -1.29 11.18
C ILE A 151 -1.18 -0.54 12.41
N VAL A 152 -1.52 0.73 12.25
CA VAL A 152 -2.18 1.54 13.28
C VAL A 152 -3.54 1.90 12.74
N ILE A 153 -4.59 1.55 13.49
CA ILE A 153 -5.98 1.86 13.16
C ILE A 153 -6.62 2.63 14.31
N ASP A 154 -7.15 3.79 13.97
CA ASP A 154 -8.13 4.52 14.77
C ASP A 154 -9.52 3.98 14.41
N ILE A 155 -10.27 3.52 15.41
CA ILE A 155 -11.58 2.90 15.17
C ILE A 155 -12.72 3.91 15.31
N ASP A 156 -12.44 5.19 15.61
CA ASP A 156 -13.48 6.23 15.67
C ASP A 156 -14.32 6.26 14.38
N GLY A 157 -15.64 6.24 14.53
CA GLY A 157 -16.58 6.18 13.41
C GLY A 157 -16.85 4.79 12.83
N LEU A 158 -16.05 3.76 13.17
CA LEU A 158 -16.41 2.37 12.87
C LEU A 158 -17.56 1.90 13.76
N HIS A 159 -18.21 0.81 13.38
CA HIS A 159 -19.38 0.25 14.04
C HIS A 159 -19.14 -1.21 14.43
N SER A 160 -19.60 -1.57 15.63
CA SER A 160 -19.71 -2.96 16.11
C SER A 160 -21.16 -3.35 16.25
N SER A 161 -21.43 -4.66 16.21
CA SER A 161 -22.75 -5.23 16.49
C SER A 161 -22.84 -5.80 17.91
N THR A 162 -23.94 -6.51 18.22
CA THR A 162 -24.08 -7.27 19.47
C THR A 162 -23.61 -8.73 19.38
N THR A 163 -23.21 -9.22 18.19
CA THR A 163 -22.89 -10.64 18.00
C THR A 163 -21.39 -10.86 18.03
N LEU A 164 -20.95 -11.82 18.85
CA LEU A 164 -19.57 -12.30 18.86
C LEU A 164 -19.16 -12.76 17.45
N GLY A 165 -18.00 -12.30 16.98
CA GLY A 165 -17.43 -12.68 15.69
C GLY A 165 -18.01 -11.92 14.49
N ASP A 166 -18.92 -10.96 14.70
CA ASP A 166 -19.30 -10.05 13.62
C ASP A 166 -18.16 -9.07 13.31
N ILE A 167 -17.99 -8.77 12.04
CA ILE A 167 -16.93 -7.91 11.53
C ILE A 167 -17.21 -6.44 11.90
N ILE A 168 -16.18 -5.78 12.43
CA ILE A 168 -16.18 -4.34 12.71
C ILE A 168 -15.77 -3.58 11.44
N GLY A 169 -16.52 -2.53 11.11
CA GLY A 169 -16.23 -1.68 9.96
C GLY A 169 -17.17 -0.49 9.84
N GLY A 170 -17.17 0.17 8.68
CA GLY A 170 -18.16 1.21 8.39
C GLY A 170 -19.55 0.62 8.23
N THR A 171 -20.56 1.31 8.77
CA THR A 171 -21.94 0.81 8.86
C THR A 171 -22.49 0.30 7.52
N GLY A 172 -22.77 -0.99 7.45
CA GLY A 172 -23.30 -1.69 6.27
C GLY A 172 -22.35 -1.77 5.07
N LEU A 173 -21.06 -1.47 5.23
CA LEU A 173 -20.08 -1.50 4.16
C LEU A 173 -19.39 -2.86 4.02
N ALA A 174 -19.00 -3.18 2.79
CA ALA A 174 -18.24 -4.39 2.47
C ALA A 174 -16.73 -4.12 2.43
N SER A 175 -15.94 -5.19 2.44
CA SER A 175 -14.48 -5.15 2.45
C SER A 175 -13.91 -4.43 3.68
N CYS A 176 -14.36 -4.83 4.87
CA CYS A 176 -13.91 -4.29 6.16
C CYS A 176 -12.56 -4.86 6.64
N HIS A 177 -11.66 -5.21 5.72
CA HIS A 177 -10.32 -5.68 6.09
C HIS A 177 -9.36 -4.52 6.35
N ILE A 178 -8.45 -4.68 7.31
CA ILE A 178 -7.45 -3.66 7.68
C ILE A 178 -6.12 -3.81 6.92
N GLY A 179 -6.01 -4.83 6.08
CA GLY A 179 -4.82 -5.10 5.27
C GLY A 179 -4.80 -6.52 4.74
N GLN A 180 -4.00 -6.76 3.70
CA GLN A 180 -3.70 -8.11 3.21
C GLN A 180 -2.24 -8.46 3.50
N ILE A 181 -2.02 -9.60 4.15
CA ILE A 181 -0.70 -10.12 4.47
C ILE A 181 -0.28 -11.11 3.38
N THR A 182 0.72 -10.73 2.60
CA THR A 182 1.34 -11.61 1.59
C THR A 182 2.77 -11.95 1.97
N ALA A 183 3.24 -13.13 1.58
CA ALA A 183 4.64 -13.51 1.81
C ALA A 183 5.63 -12.58 1.10
N ALA A 184 5.24 -12.00 -0.05
CA ALA A 184 6.08 -11.10 -0.83
C ALA A 184 6.33 -9.77 -0.08
N SER A 185 5.27 -9.19 0.49
CA SER A 185 5.33 -7.87 1.11
C SER A 185 5.63 -7.92 2.60
N CYS A 186 5.19 -8.95 3.31
CA CYS A 186 5.28 -9.07 4.77
C CYS A 186 6.18 -10.23 5.25
N GLY A 187 6.69 -11.08 4.35
CA GLY A 187 7.35 -12.34 4.72
C GLY A 187 6.36 -13.39 5.24
N THR A 188 6.86 -14.60 5.55
CA THR A 188 6.04 -15.60 6.27
C THR A 188 6.01 -15.24 7.74
N ILE A 189 4.83 -14.88 8.27
CA ILE A 189 4.67 -14.40 9.64
C ILE A 189 5.00 -15.51 10.63
N PHE A 190 5.80 -15.18 11.65
CA PHE A 190 6.19 -16.12 12.71
C PHE A 190 6.02 -15.54 14.12
N ALA A 191 5.69 -14.25 14.24
CA ALA A 191 5.39 -13.57 15.49
C ALA A 191 4.49 -12.37 15.22
N GLY A 192 3.71 -11.96 16.21
CA GLY A 192 2.94 -10.72 16.15
C GLY A 192 2.34 -10.35 17.51
N GLN A 193 1.85 -9.12 17.61
CA GLN A 193 1.15 -8.60 18.78
C GLN A 193 0.16 -7.50 18.40
N VAL A 194 -0.81 -7.26 19.29
CA VAL A 194 -1.71 -6.11 19.24
C VAL A 194 -1.53 -5.29 20.52
N GLU A 195 -1.35 -3.99 20.37
CA GLU A 195 -1.29 -3.01 21.46
C GLU A 195 -2.49 -2.07 21.36
N CYS A 196 -3.19 -1.86 22.47
CA CYS A 196 -4.20 -0.81 22.59
C CYS A 196 -3.51 0.48 23.03
N ILE A 197 -3.45 1.46 22.14
CA ILE A 197 -2.88 2.78 22.41
C ILE A 197 -3.92 3.66 23.11
N GLU A 198 -5.17 3.57 22.66
CA GLU A 198 -6.32 4.24 23.25
C GLU A 198 -7.47 3.24 23.38
N ALA A 199 -8.12 3.22 24.55
CA ALA A 199 -9.19 2.26 24.82
C ALA A 199 -10.43 2.57 23.94
N PRO A 200 -11.08 1.54 23.37
CA PRO A 200 -12.33 1.72 22.64
C PRO A 200 -13.43 2.36 23.49
N VAL A 201 -14.18 3.29 22.91
CA VAL A 201 -15.35 3.92 23.55
C VAL A 201 -16.53 3.95 22.59
N GLY A 202 -17.73 3.64 23.09
CA GLY A 202 -18.97 3.66 22.31
C GLY A 202 -19.42 2.26 21.91
N GLY A 203 -18.69 1.64 20.98
CA GLY A 203 -18.87 0.25 20.55
C GLY A 203 -18.33 -0.79 21.53
N ASP A 204 -18.16 -2.01 21.06
CA ASP A 204 -17.69 -3.13 21.87
C ASP A 204 -16.21 -3.00 22.24
N ALA A 205 -15.91 -2.99 23.54
CA ALA A 205 -14.54 -2.75 23.98
C ALA A 205 -13.68 -4.03 24.03
N ASP A 206 -14.28 -5.21 23.83
CA ASP A 206 -13.59 -6.47 23.60
C ASP A 206 -13.46 -6.66 22.07
N ILE A 207 -12.26 -6.52 21.53
CA ILE A 207 -12.02 -6.55 20.07
C ILE A 207 -11.02 -7.66 19.78
N ASP A 208 -11.44 -8.60 18.93
CA ASP A 208 -10.62 -9.72 18.48
C ASP A 208 -9.97 -9.42 17.12
N LEU A 209 -8.89 -10.15 16.81
CA LEU A 209 -8.20 -10.09 15.53
C LEU A 209 -8.26 -11.45 14.84
N TYR A 210 -8.80 -11.46 13.63
CA TYR A 210 -8.89 -12.61 12.75
C TYR A 210 -8.11 -12.37 11.46
N CYS A 211 -7.77 -13.47 10.79
CA CYS A 211 -7.47 -13.44 9.36
C CYS A 211 -8.46 -14.31 8.59
N ALA A 212 -8.65 -14.01 7.31
CA ALA A 212 -9.55 -14.77 6.44
C ALA A 212 -9.10 -14.73 4.97
N THR A 213 -9.41 -15.79 4.23
CA THR A 213 -8.98 -15.95 2.84
C THR A 213 -9.71 -14.96 1.92
N LEU A 214 -10.93 -14.58 2.28
CA LEU A 214 -11.78 -13.69 1.49
C LEU A 214 -11.76 -12.26 2.02
N GLY A 215 -11.41 -11.30 1.15
CA GLY A 215 -11.41 -9.86 1.42
C GLY A 215 -12.79 -9.19 1.38
N THR A 216 -13.89 -9.95 1.29
CA THR A 216 -15.24 -9.43 1.00
C THR A 216 -16.09 -9.15 2.25
N GLY A 217 -15.55 -9.37 3.44
CA GLY A 217 -16.27 -9.24 4.71
C GLY A 217 -17.03 -7.93 4.86
N THR A 218 -18.30 -8.01 5.25
CA THR A 218 -19.20 -6.86 5.43
C THR A 218 -19.36 -6.59 6.93
N GLU A 219 -19.49 -5.33 7.33
CA GLU A 219 -19.83 -4.98 8.71
C GLU A 219 -21.14 -5.68 9.14
N ASP A 220 -21.23 -6.08 10.42
CA ASP A 220 -22.38 -6.82 10.98
C ASP A 220 -22.63 -8.19 10.31
N THR A 221 -21.61 -8.76 9.67
CA THR A 221 -21.63 -10.14 9.16
C THR A 221 -20.58 -10.98 9.85
N ALA A 222 -20.87 -12.27 10.01
CA ALA A 222 -20.00 -13.21 10.72
C ALA A 222 -18.69 -13.43 9.96
N ILE A 223 -17.55 -13.31 10.67
CA ILE A 223 -16.24 -13.65 10.12
C ILE A 223 -16.15 -15.12 9.66
N GLY A 224 -16.98 -15.98 10.27
CA GLY A 224 -17.14 -17.40 9.95
C GLY A 224 -17.51 -17.73 8.50
N ASP A 225 -18.02 -16.75 7.76
CA ASP A 225 -18.40 -16.92 6.36
C ASP A 225 -17.21 -16.76 5.39
N LEU A 226 -16.01 -16.38 5.89
CA LEU A 226 -14.86 -15.97 5.07
C LEU A 226 -13.67 -16.95 5.07
N GLU A 227 -13.84 -18.15 5.63
CA GLU A 227 -12.75 -19.12 5.85
C GLU A 227 -11.64 -18.51 6.71
N GLU A 228 -11.90 -18.40 8.00
CA GLU A 228 -11.14 -17.61 8.95
C GLU A 228 -10.26 -18.43 9.90
N ASP A 229 -9.22 -17.77 10.41
CA ASP A 229 -8.43 -18.21 11.56
C ASP A 229 -8.38 -17.09 12.62
N ALA A 230 -8.63 -17.45 13.88
CA ALA A 230 -8.48 -16.53 15.00
C ALA A 230 -6.98 -16.30 15.31
N LEU A 231 -6.52 -15.05 15.22
CA LEU A 231 -5.14 -14.68 15.54
C LEU A 231 -4.97 -14.28 17.01
N LEU A 232 -5.96 -13.54 17.52
CA LEU A 232 -6.05 -13.10 18.91
C LEU A 232 -7.53 -13.03 19.31
N ALA A 233 -7.87 -13.77 20.37
CA ALA A 233 -9.06 -13.49 21.17
C ALA A 233 -8.62 -12.66 22.38
N ALA A 234 -9.01 -11.38 22.44
CA ALA A 234 -8.69 -10.50 23.56
C ALA A 234 -9.34 -11.00 24.86
N ALA A 235 -10.54 -11.58 24.73
CA ALA A 235 -11.32 -12.24 25.77
C ALA A 235 -11.64 -11.35 26.98
N SER A 236 -11.45 -10.04 26.83
CA SER A 236 -11.70 -9.02 27.83
C SER A 236 -11.57 -7.64 27.20
N THR A 237 -12.24 -6.66 27.81
CA THR A 237 -12.16 -5.26 27.41
C THR A 237 -10.73 -4.75 27.34
N TRP A 238 -10.37 -4.16 26.19
CA TRP A 238 -9.11 -3.48 26.00
C TRP A 238 -8.94 -2.30 26.96
N THR A 239 -7.73 -2.14 27.47
CA THR A 239 -7.32 -0.99 28.27
C THR A 239 -6.11 -0.34 27.62
N ALA A 240 -6.00 0.98 27.71
CA ALA A 240 -4.87 1.70 27.14
C ALA A 240 -3.54 1.19 27.72
N GLY A 241 -2.59 0.89 26.84
CA GLY A 241 -1.29 0.28 27.14
C GLY A 241 -1.31 -1.26 27.23
N ALA A 242 -2.47 -1.91 27.09
CA ALA A 242 -2.52 -3.37 27.03
C ALA A 242 -1.84 -3.88 25.75
N VAL A 243 -1.01 -4.91 25.89
CA VAL A 243 -0.33 -5.58 24.78
C VAL A 243 -0.62 -7.06 24.87
N HIS A 244 -1.17 -7.63 23.80
CA HIS A 244 -1.48 -9.04 23.70
C HIS A 244 -0.68 -9.67 22.54
N PRO A 245 0.12 -10.72 22.80
CA PRO A 245 0.78 -11.47 21.73
C PRO A 245 -0.26 -12.27 20.95
N LEU A 246 -0.04 -12.45 19.64
CA LEU A 246 -0.86 -13.34 18.85
C LEU A 246 -0.62 -14.80 19.26
N THR A 247 -1.69 -15.61 19.20
CA THR A 247 -1.65 -17.05 19.49
C THR A 247 -1.60 -17.91 18.23
N ALA A 248 -1.94 -17.33 17.09
CA ALA A 248 -1.77 -17.91 15.76
C ALA A 248 -1.25 -16.83 14.80
N TYR A 249 -0.83 -17.24 13.60
CA TYR A 249 -0.28 -16.33 12.60
C TYR A 249 -1.00 -16.53 11.26
N PRO A 250 -1.25 -15.45 10.51
CA PRO A 250 -1.93 -15.53 9.24
C PRO A 250 -1.13 -16.42 8.28
N PRO A 251 -1.79 -17.40 7.62
CA PRO A 251 -1.24 -18.10 6.47
C PRO A 251 -0.77 -17.14 5.34
N THR A 252 -0.15 -17.70 4.31
CA THR A 252 0.33 -16.89 3.18
C THR A 252 -0.84 -16.39 2.33
N THR A 253 -1.08 -15.08 2.34
CA THR A 253 -2.12 -14.36 1.55
C THR A 253 -3.48 -14.31 2.22
N GLU A 254 -3.55 -13.61 3.35
CA GLU A 254 -4.77 -13.52 4.17
C GLU A 254 -5.14 -12.07 4.44
N PHE A 255 -6.42 -11.78 4.55
CA PHE A 255 -6.95 -10.47 4.93
C PHE A 255 -7.14 -10.42 6.43
N LEU A 256 -6.74 -9.31 7.07
CA LEU A 256 -6.93 -9.11 8.51
C LEU A 256 -8.25 -8.40 8.79
N TYR A 257 -8.95 -8.84 9.83
CA TYR A 257 -10.24 -8.31 10.27
C TYR A 257 -10.26 -8.07 11.77
N LEU A 258 -10.88 -6.96 12.18
CA LEU A 258 -11.30 -6.76 13.56
C LEU A 258 -12.72 -7.29 13.72
N THR A 259 -12.98 -7.99 14.81
CA THR A 259 -14.31 -8.55 15.09
C THR A 259 -14.75 -8.23 16.51
N VAL A 260 -16.06 -8.21 16.72
CA VAL A 260 -16.68 -8.08 18.04
C VAL A 260 -16.27 -9.27 18.90
N GLY A 261 -15.75 -8.99 20.11
CA GLY A 261 -15.37 -9.97 21.10
C GLY A 261 -16.55 -10.41 21.97
N ALA A 262 -16.25 -10.90 23.17
CA ALA A 262 -17.28 -11.38 24.08
C ALA A 262 -18.02 -10.23 24.77
N GLY A 263 -19.33 -10.16 24.58
CA GLY A 263 -20.20 -9.21 25.29
C GLY A 263 -20.97 -8.26 24.39
N GLY A 264 -20.46 -7.99 23.18
CA GLY A 264 -21.16 -7.36 22.06
C GLY A 264 -21.94 -6.10 22.36
N THR A 265 -21.41 -4.93 22.00
CA THR A 265 -22.10 -3.64 22.09
C THR A 265 -22.36 -3.07 20.70
N ALA A 266 -23.63 -2.98 20.30
CA ALA A 266 -24.00 -2.37 19.02
C ALA A 266 -23.99 -0.84 19.10
N ALA A 267 -22.93 -0.22 18.58
CA ALA A 267 -22.78 1.23 18.50
C ALA A 267 -21.60 1.61 17.60
N SER A 268 -21.57 2.89 17.22
CA SER A 268 -20.38 3.51 16.66
C SER A 268 -19.34 3.75 17.75
N TYR A 269 -18.08 3.46 17.43
CA TYR A 269 -16.96 3.92 18.23
C TYR A 269 -16.82 5.44 18.12
N THR A 270 -16.41 6.05 19.23
CA THR A 270 -16.14 7.50 19.36
C THR A 270 -14.69 7.78 19.78
N ALA A 271 -13.92 6.72 20.03
CA ALA A 271 -12.50 6.71 20.32
C ALA A 271 -11.99 5.26 20.27
N GLY A 272 -10.68 5.10 20.11
CA GLY A 272 -9.98 3.83 20.21
C GLY A 272 -8.87 3.73 19.17
N ILE A 273 -7.67 3.34 19.60
CA ILE A 273 -6.53 3.16 18.68
C ILE A 273 -5.85 1.84 18.99
N LEU A 274 -5.75 1.00 17.97
CA LEU A 274 -5.05 -0.28 18.02
C LEU A 274 -3.82 -0.24 17.10
N LYS A 275 -2.73 -0.84 17.58
CA LYS A 275 -1.52 -1.06 16.80
C LYS A 275 -1.24 -2.56 16.69
N ILE A 276 -1.22 -3.06 15.46
CA ILE A 276 -0.83 -4.43 15.14
C ILE A 276 0.61 -4.43 14.62
N GLU A 277 1.46 -5.26 15.21
CA GLU A 277 2.83 -5.50 14.72
C GLU A 277 2.98 -6.97 14.36
N LEU A 278 3.46 -7.25 13.15
CA LEU A 278 3.75 -8.61 12.66
C LEU A 278 5.20 -8.70 12.21
N TRP A 279 5.84 -9.83 12.49
CA TRP A 279 7.19 -10.14 12.05
C TRP A 279 7.20 -11.35 11.13
N GLY A 280 7.80 -11.18 9.95
CA GLY A 280 7.93 -12.21 8.92
C GLY A 280 9.37 -12.41 8.46
N LYS A 281 9.65 -13.54 7.82
CA LYS A 281 10.95 -13.87 7.22
C LYS A 281 10.82 -14.56 5.86
#